data_AF-A0A2R5G685-F1
#
_entry.id   AF-A0A2R5G685-F1
#
_cell.length_a   1.000
_cell.length_b   1.000
_cell.length_c   1.000
_cell.angle_alpha   90.00
_cell.angle_beta   90.00
_cell.angle_gamma   90.00
#
_symmetry.space_group_name_H-M   'P 1'
#
loop_
_entity.id
_entity.type
_entity.pdbx_description
1 polymer ?
#
loop_
_entity_poly.entity_id
_entity_poly.type
_entity_poly.pdbx_seq_one_letter_code
_entity_poly.pdbx_strand_id
1 'polypeptide(L)'
;MADSQTKPGDEVTLLGMEQSAYTGKAHAYLRYKGVPLRLVTASADVYRKVILPHVGWAVVPVVLDVDGTVVQDTTVIIDHFERKLGGDRPVIPATPRQRLVSSILETFGDQWLIMAGMHYRWSFPEQLDYLAHEWDRAGQPARHAKSSPQDAVARIKLARRNMTQFSGMLPGLGVSPETIPGIEATYKFFLEAMTTHLQQHRYLLGDAPCAGDFGLITFLYAHLYRDPVPGKMMKESFPAVAEYVERVRGFAHPGPEQSHTFDDTSRKFSSEPVGAAGFLSDDQIPRTLMPILRLFCSDHLPILLNTVDALKRYIAEHPDKLSAELPRGLGSAHFQIGGHSGSRAVQSFDAWKFQRIVDVARADPSCRTFLSEIGPHALAIADVDLSKCRLVKPPGPNRKSTLYLEKYVSSSM
;
A
#
# COMPACT_ATOMS: atom_id res chain seq x y z
N MET A 1 12.40 -36.87 2.81
CA MET A 1 11.62 -35.63 2.64
C MET A 1 10.30 -35.88 3.34
N ALA A 2 10.17 -35.40 4.57
CA ALA A 2 8.93 -35.55 5.34
C ALA A 2 8.00 -34.40 4.95
N ASP A 3 6.85 -34.75 4.41
CA ASP A 3 5.73 -33.88 4.10
C ASP A 3 5.27 -33.21 5.41
N SER A 4 5.70 -31.97 5.69
CA SER A 4 5.23 -31.24 6.87
C SER A 4 3.84 -30.72 6.57
N GLN A 5 2.83 -31.58 6.69
CA GLN A 5 1.45 -31.12 6.80
C GLN A 5 1.34 -30.30 8.08
N THR A 6 1.45 -28.97 7.94
CA THR A 6 1.19 -27.99 9.00
C THR A 6 -0.23 -28.22 9.53
N LYS A 7 -0.38 -28.34 10.85
CA LYS A 7 -1.69 -28.58 11.45
C LYS A 7 -2.56 -27.31 11.29
N PRO A 8 -3.88 -27.44 11.10
CA PRO A 8 -4.78 -26.29 11.16
C PRO A 8 -4.65 -25.60 12.53
N GLY A 9 -4.01 -24.42 12.55
CA GLY A 9 -3.67 -23.68 13.77
C GLY A 9 -2.24 -23.11 13.79
N ASP A 10 -1.32 -23.67 12.98
CA ASP A 10 0.10 -23.28 12.98
C ASP A 10 0.45 -22.23 11.89
N GLU A 11 -0.54 -21.75 11.13
CA GLU A 11 -0.32 -20.90 9.95
C GLU A 11 -1.22 -19.65 9.96
N VAL A 12 -0.64 -18.50 9.61
CA VAL A 12 -1.38 -17.24 9.46
C VAL A 12 -2.30 -17.34 8.25
N THR A 13 -3.54 -16.84 8.34
CA THR A 13 -4.46 -16.79 7.20
C THR A 13 -4.63 -15.37 6.70
N LEU A 14 -4.31 -15.10 5.43
CA LEU A 14 -4.62 -13.84 4.75
C LEU A 14 -5.87 -14.00 3.87
N LEU A 15 -6.94 -13.33 4.29
CA LEU A 15 -8.18 -13.19 3.54
C LEU A 15 -8.03 -12.04 2.54
N GLY A 16 -8.04 -12.33 1.25
CA GLY A 16 -7.82 -11.32 0.23
C GLY A 16 -8.14 -11.79 -1.19
N MET A 17 -7.74 -11.01 -2.18
CA MET A 17 -7.91 -11.35 -3.58
C MET A 17 -6.82 -10.71 -4.45
N GLU A 18 -6.42 -11.37 -5.52
CA GLU A 18 -5.26 -11.00 -6.33
C GLU A 18 -5.40 -9.63 -7.00
N GLN A 19 -6.62 -9.20 -7.30
CA GLN A 19 -6.92 -7.89 -7.89
C GLN A 19 -6.92 -6.74 -6.88
N SER A 20 -6.89 -7.02 -5.57
CA SER A 20 -6.82 -6.00 -4.52
C SER A 20 -5.38 -5.50 -4.33
N ALA A 21 -5.17 -4.20 -4.55
CA ALA A 21 -3.92 -3.50 -4.30
C ALA A 21 -3.36 -3.78 -2.90
N TYR A 22 -4.19 -3.56 -1.88
CA TYR A 22 -3.80 -3.74 -0.49
C TYR A 22 -3.55 -5.21 -0.13
N THR A 23 -4.26 -6.17 -0.76
CA THR A 23 -3.90 -7.60 -0.59
C THR A 23 -2.50 -7.88 -1.13
N GLY A 24 -2.14 -7.29 -2.28
CA GLY A 24 -0.80 -7.34 -2.84
C GLY A 24 0.28 -6.85 -1.86
N LYS A 25 0.06 -5.70 -1.21
CA LYS A 25 0.95 -5.15 -0.18
C LYS A 25 1.12 -6.11 1.01
N ALA A 26 0.03 -6.53 1.66
CA ALA A 26 0.10 -7.42 2.82
C ALA A 26 0.79 -8.75 2.47
N HIS A 27 0.45 -9.35 1.32
CA HIS A 27 1.05 -10.60 0.88
C HIS A 27 2.56 -10.47 0.63
N ALA A 28 3.00 -9.37 -0.01
CA ALA A 28 4.42 -9.12 -0.27
C ALA A 28 5.22 -9.06 1.04
N TYR A 29 4.72 -8.30 2.01
CA TYR A 29 5.34 -8.15 3.32
C TYR A 29 5.41 -9.48 4.09
N LEU A 30 4.28 -10.19 4.23
CA LEU A 30 4.23 -11.45 4.99
C LEU A 30 5.16 -12.51 4.39
N ARG A 31 5.23 -12.57 3.05
CA ARG A 31 6.17 -13.44 2.33
C ARG A 31 7.63 -13.05 2.61
N TYR A 32 7.96 -11.76 2.55
CA TYR A 32 9.32 -11.28 2.83
C TYR A 32 9.78 -11.63 4.27
N LYS A 33 8.87 -11.49 5.23
CA LYS A 33 9.08 -11.88 6.63
C LYS A 33 9.13 -13.39 6.85
N GLY A 34 8.86 -14.20 5.83
CA GLY A 34 8.86 -15.66 5.95
C GLY A 34 7.74 -16.20 6.82
N VAL A 35 6.64 -15.46 6.96
CA VAL A 35 5.48 -15.92 7.74
C VAL A 35 4.84 -17.11 7.02
N PRO A 36 4.68 -18.28 7.67
CA PRO A 36 3.88 -19.37 7.13
C PRO A 36 2.46 -18.86 6.87
N LEU A 37 2.03 -18.89 5.61
CA LEU A 37 0.87 -18.14 5.14
C LEU A 37 -0.07 -18.96 4.27
N ARG A 38 -1.31 -19.08 4.74
CA ARG A 38 -2.44 -19.55 3.95
C ARG A 38 -3.17 -18.38 3.29
N LEU A 39 -3.18 -18.37 1.97
CA LEU A 39 -4.01 -17.45 1.19
C LEU A 39 -5.43 -18.00 1.05
N VAL A 40 -6.43 -17.20 1.43
CA VAL A 40 -7.84 -17.53 1.26
C VAL A 40 -8.51 -16.45 0.45
N THR A 41 -9.08 -16.82 -0.70
CA THR A 41 -9.87 -15.91 -1.51
C THR A 41 -11.08 -15.41 -0.73
N ALA A 42 -11.21 -14.09 -0.60
CA ALA A 42 -12.34 -13.42 0.03
C ALA A 42 -13.60 -13.49 -0.86
N SER A 43 -14.19 -14.68 -0.92
CA SER A 43 -15.47 -14.91 -1.61
C SER A 43 -16.64 -14.26 -0.86
N ALA A 44 -17.82 -14.21 -1.48
CA ALA A 44 -19.03 -13.68 -0.83
C ALA A 44 -19.35 -14.36 0.52
N ASP A 45 -19.11 -15.66 0.64
CA ASP A 45 -19.30 -16.39 1.89
C ASP A 45 -18.23 -16.05 2.93
N VAL A 46 -16.97 -15.85 2.53
CA VAL A 46 -15.91 -15.39 3.44
C VAL A 46 -16.22 -13.97 3.94
N TYR A 47 -16.68 -13.08 3.07
CA TYR A 47 -17.14 -11.75 3.48
C TYR A 47 -18.25 -11.83 4.52
N ARG A 48 -19.30 -12.62 4.25
CA ARG A 48 -20.48 -12.72 5.10
C ARG A 48 -20.23 -13.43 6.42
N LYS A 49 -19.48 -14.53 6.41
CA LYS A 49 -19.32 -15.43 7.57
C LYS A 49 -18.06 -15.14 8.39
N VAL A 50 -17.04 -14.49 7.81
CA VAL A 50 -15.75 -14.28 8.47
C VAL A 50 -15.45 -12.79 8.57
N ILE A 51 -15.30 -12.07 7.46
CA ILE A 51 -14.83 -10.67 7.49
C ILE A 51 -15.81 -9.78 8.25
N LEU A 52 -17.08 -9.69 7.79
CA LEU A 52 -18.06 -8.78 8.40
C LEU A 52 -18.29 -9.07 9.90
N PRO A 53 -18.44 -10.33 10.35
CA PRO A 53 -18.58 -10.63 11.78
C PRO A 53 -17.37 -10.35 12.66
N HIS A 54 -16.15 -10.25 12.10
CA HIS A 54 -14.94 -10.00 12.90
C HIS A 54 -14.50 -8.54 12.88
N VAL A 55 -14.61 -7.85 11.73
CA VAL A 55 -14.07 -6.49 11.56
C VAL A 55 -15.14 -5.46 11.18
N GLY A 56 -16.40 -5.87 11.00
CA GLY A 56 -17.53 -4.97 10.72
C GLY A 56 -17.47 -4.25 9.37
N TRP A 57 -16.42 -4.47 8.57
CA TRP A 57 -16.16 -3.73 7.34
C TRP A 57 -15.65 -4.62 6.21
N ALA A 58 -16.35 -4.58 5.07
CA ALA A 58 -16.09 -5.44 3.92
C ALA A 58 -14.93 -4.92 3.04
N VAL A 59 -13.74 -4.78 3.62
CA VAL A 59 -12.50 -4.47 2.89
C VAL A 59 -11.42 -5.49 3.21
N VAL A 60 -10.73 -5.93 2.17
CA VAL A 60 -9.55 -6.79 2.26
C VAL A 60 -8.28 -5.95 2.09
N PRO A 61 -7.14 -6.38 2.65
CA PRO A 61 -6.91 -7.66 3.33
C PRO A 61 -7.37 -7.69 4.78
N VAL A 62 -7.64 -8.92 5.26
CA VAL A 62 -7.78 -9.23 6.70
C VAL A 62 -6.87 -10.42 7.01
N VAL A 63 -6.09 -10.31 8.08
CA VAL A 63 -5.27 -11.39 8.62
C VAL A 63 -5.97 -12.00 9.83
N LEU A 64 -6.02 -13.34 9.85
CA LEU A 64 -6.29 -14.14 11.05
C LEU A 64 -4.95 -14.73 11.48
N ASP A 65 -4.43 -14.25 12.59
CA ASP A 65 -3.17 -14.72 13.17
C ASP A 65 -3.38 -16.02 13.97
N VAL A 66 -2.29 -16.76 14.21
CA VAL A 66 -2.31 -18.06 14.91
C VAL A 66 -2.76 -17.96 16.37
N ASP A 67 -2.62 -16.79 16.98
CA ASP A 67 -3.09 -16.50 18.35
C ASP A 67 -4.57 -16.06 18.40
N GLY A 68 -5.27 -16.10 17.25
CA GLY A 68 -6.67 -15.68 17.13
C GLY A 68 -6.85 -14.17 16.92
N THR A 69 -5.77 -13.38 16.89
CA THR A 69 -5.85 -11.95 16.58
C THR A 69 -6.34 -11.74 15.16
N VAL A 70 -7.30 -10.83 14.99
CA VAL A 70 -7.80 -10.40 13.68
C VAL A 70 -7.29 -9.00 13.38
N VAL A 71 -6.58 -8.84 12.25
CA VAL A 71 -5.98 -7.57 11.85
C VAL A 71 -6.45 -7.19 10.45
N GLN A 72 -7.09 -6.02 10.32
CA GLN A 72 -7.45 -5.40 9.04
C GLN A 72 -6.64 -4.11 8.89
N ASP A 73 -6.29 -3.75 7.64
CA ASP A 73 -5.41 -2.64 7.23
C ASP A 73 -3.94 -3.06 7.06
N THR A 74 -3.36 -2.78 5.89
CA THR A 74 -2.00 -3.21 5.56
C THR A 74 -0.93 -2.58 6.42
N THR A 75 -1.08 -1.31 6.83
CA THR A 75 -0.11 -0.65 7.72
C THR A 75 -0.21 -1.23 9.12
N VAL A 76 -1.43 -1.49 9.60
CA VAL A 76 -1.63 -2.15 10.91
C VAL A 76 -1.14 -3.60 10.89
N ILE A 77 -1.33 -4.33 9.78
CA ILE A 77 -0.79 -5.68 9.58
C ILE A 77 0.75 -5.64 9.68
N ILE A 78 1.41 -4.71 8.98
CA ILE A 78 2.87 -4.56 9.07
C ILE A 78 3.30 -4.23 10.51
N ASP A 79 2.67 -3.25 11.15
CA ASP A 79 2.98 -2.86 12.54
C ASP A 79 2.75 -4.01 13.54
N HIS A 80 1.78 -4.89 13.29
CA HIS A 80 1.50 -6.07 14.11
C HIS A 80 2.64 -7.09 14.04
N PHE A 81 3.04 -7.48 12.82
CA PHE A 81 4.09 -8.49 12.65
C PHE A 81 5.50 -7.96 12.93
N GLU A 82 5.79 -6.67 12.69
CA GLU A 82 7.07 -6.09 13.09
C GLU A 82 7.23 -6.09 14.62
N ARG A 83 6.14 -5.86 15.38
CA ARG A 83 6.16 -5.99 16.84
C ARG A 83 6.23 -7.45 17.31
N LYS A 84 5.51 -8.35 16.64
CA LYS A 84 5.39 -9.76 17.04
C LYS A 84 6.65 -10.58 16.76
N LEU A 85 7.26 -10.39 15.58
CA LEU A 85 8.39 -11.21 15.13
C LEU A 85 9.75 -10.62 15.52
N GLY A 86 9.89 -9.29 15.47
CA GLY A 86 11.14 -8.58 15.77
C GLY A 86 12.35 -9.01 14.90
N GLY A 87 13.49 -8.37 15.16
CA GLY A 87 14.86 -8.86 14.89
C GLY A 87 15.30 -9.07 13.43
N ASP A 88 14.72 -10.06 12.76
CA ASP A 88 15.20 -10.54 11.47
C ASP A 88 14.49 -9.79 10.32
N ARG A 89 15.28 -9.30 9.36
CA ARG A 89 14.79 -8.56 8.18
C ARG A 89 13.82 -7.42 8.56
N PRO A 90 14.27 -6.41 9.32
CA PRO A 90 13.42 -5.29 9.69
C PRO A 90 12.99 -4.52 8.45
N VAL A 91 11.73 -4.09 8.40
CA VAL A 91 11.23 -3.22 7.31
C VAL A 91 11.04 -1.78 7.78
N ILE A 92 11.13 -1.53 9.09
CA ILE A 92 11.10 -0.19 9.68
C ILE A 92 12.55 0.27 9.94
N PRO A 93 13.07 1.27 9.21
CA PRO A 93 14.42 1.77 9.46
C PRO A 93 14.58 2.26 10.91
N ALA A 94 15.71 1.94 11.53
CA ALA A 94 16.02 2.37 12.89
C ALA A 94 16.44 3.84 12.95
N THR A 95 17.06 4.34 11.88
CA THR A 95 17.59 5.69 11.80
C THR A 95 16.53 6.71 11.35
N PRO A 96 16.60 7.95 11.85
CA PRO A 96 15.50 8.89 11.76
C PRO A 96 15.16 9.33 10.32
N ARG A 97 16.16 9.72 9.50
CA ARG A 97 15.88 10.19 8.13
C ARG A 97 15.36 9.07 7.24
N GLN A 98 15.96 7.88 7.32
CA GLN A 98 15.48 6.72 6.57
C GLN A 98 14.07 6.32 6.99
N ARG A 99 13.74 6.38 8.28
CA ARG A 99 12.38 6.15 8.78
C ARG A 99 11.39 7.19 8.24
N LEU A 100 11.80 8.45 8.16
CA LEU A 100 10.99 9.52 7.58
C LEU A 100 10.69 9.25 6.10
N VAL A 101 11.73 8.97 5.31
CA VAL A 101 11.59 8.65 3.87
C VAL A 101 10.71 7.42 3.67
N SER A 102 10.92 6.36 4.45
CA SER A 102 10.08 5.15 4.41
C SER A 102 8.61 5.47 4.68
N SER A 103 8.32 6.31 5.68
CA SER A 103 6.94 6.70 6.05
C SER A 103 6.27 7.60 4.99
N ILE A 104 7.04 8.52 4.39
CA ILE A 104 6.57 9.36 3.28
C ILE A 104 6.20 8.48 2.09
N LEU A 105 7.09 7.58 1.68
CA LEU A 105 6.89 6.75 0.50
C LEU A 105 5.84 5.67 0.73
N GLU A 106 5.67 5.17 1.96
CA GLU A 106 4.56 4.29 2.30
C GLU A 106 3.22 5.00 2.09
N THR A 107 3.09 6.24 2.58
CA THR A 107 1.86 7.03 2.47
C THR A 107 1.62 7.49 1.03
N PHE A 108 2.67 7.88 0.30
CA PHE A 108 2.59 8.23 -1.12
C PHE A 108 2.10 7.05 -1.96
N GLY A 109 2.66 5.87 -1.75
CA GLY A 109 2.23 4.65 -2.41
C GLY A 109 0.79 4.28 -2.07
N ASP A 110 0.41 4.34 -0.80
CA ASP A 110 -0.93 3.93 -0.35
C ASP A 110 -2.05 4.91 -0.74
N GLN A 111 -1.78 6.24 -0.75
CA GLN A 111 -2.81 7.29 -0.80
C GLN A 111 -2.73 8.24 -2.01
N TRP A 112 -1.62 8.25 -2.75
CA TRP A 112 -1.45 9.09 -3.95
C TRP A 112 -1.39 8.29 -5.24
N LEU A 113 -0.59 7.22 -5.29
CA LEU A 113 -0.51 6.35 -6.47
C LEU A 113 -1.83 5.64 -6.79
N ILE A 114 -2.80 5.65 -5.87
CA ILE A 114 -4.18 5.22 -6.11
C ILE A 114 -4.80 5.93 -7.32
N MET A 115 -4.50 7.21 -7.57
CA MET A 115 -5.05 7.94 -8.71
C MET A 115 -4.57 7.34 -10.03
N ALA A 116 -3.26 7.12 -10.16
CA ALA A 116 -2.68 6.45 -11.33
C ALA A 116 -3.22 5.01 -11.45
N GLY A 117 -3.18 4.23 -10.36
CA GLY A 117 -3.65 2.84 -10.37
C GLY A 117 -5.12 2.71 -10.79
N MET A 118 -6.00 3.57 -10.30
CA MET A 118 -7.42 3.53 -10.64
C MET A 118 -7.71 4.12 -12.02
N HIS A 119 -7.02 5.19 -12.42
CA HIS A 119 -7.12 5.73 -13.78
C HIS A 119 -6.73 4.65 -14.81
N TYR A 120 -5.52 4.10 -14.70
CA TYR A 120 -5.05 3.10 -15.64
C TYR A 120 -5.89 1.84 -15.64
N ARG A 121 -6.48 1.44 -14.52
CA ARG A 121 -7.38 0.28 -14.46
C ARG A 121 -8.70 0.51 -15.19
N TRP A 122 -9.32 1.67 -15.00
CA TRP A 122 -10.73 1.88 -15.35
C TRP A 122 -10.97 2.75 -16.58
N SER A 123 -9.99 3.56 -16.99
CA SER A 123 -10.14 4.49 -18.11
C SER A 123 -9.81 3.89 -19.48
N PHE A 124 -9.36 2.64 -19.52
CA PHE A 124 -8.92 1.96 -20.76
C PHE A 124 -9.86 0.80 -21.12
N PRO A 125 -10.74 0.96 -22.13
CA PRO A 125 -11.71 -0.07 -22.50
C PRO A 125 -11.10 -1.41 -22.93
N GLU A 126 -9.92 -1.39 -23.55
CA GLU A 126 -9.25 -2.55 -24.13
C GLU A 126 -8.87 -3.66 -23.13
N GLN A 127 -8.81 -3.36 -21.83
CA GLN A 127 -8.50 -4.34 -20.78
C GLN A 127 -9.70 -4.73 -19.90
N LEU A 128 -10.89 -4.16 -20.13
CA LEU A 128 -12.06 -4.44 -19.29
C LEU A 128 -12.47 -5.91 -19.33
N ASP A 129 -12.19 -6.62 -20.42
CA ASP A 129 -12.47 -8.04 -20.56
C ASP A 129 -11.56 -8.88 -19.63
N TYR A 130 -10.26 -8.57 -19.59
CA TYR A 130 -9.33 -9.16 -18.63
C TYR A 130 -9.81 -8.96 -17.18
N LEU A 131 -10.21 -7.73 -16.84
CA LEU A 131 -10.70 -7.43 -15.49
C LEU A 131 -12.00 -8.20 -15.18
N ALA A 132 -12.91 -8.35 -16.14
CA ALA A 132 -14.14 -9.12 -15.93
C ALA A 132 -13.85 -10.59 -15.60
N HIS A 133 -12.86 -11.20 -16.26
CA HIS A 133 -12.41 -12.56 -15.95
C HIS A 133 -11.78 -12.66 -14.55
N GLU A 134 -10.97 -11.67 -14.16
CA GLU A 134 -10.38 -11.63 -12.81
C GLU A 134 -11.43 -11.51 -11.71
N TRP A 135 -12.47 -10.68 -11.91
CA TRP A 135 -13.58 -10.55 -10.97
C TRP A 135 -14.44 -11.81 -10.88
N ASP A 136 -14.71 -12.48 -12.01
CA ASP A 136 -15.41 -13.76 -12.01
C ASP A 136 -14.64 -14.82 -11.20
N ARG A 137 -13.33 -14.94 -11.45
CA ARG A 137 -12.45 -15.89 -10.76
C ARG A 137 -12.45 -15.70 -9.24
N ALA A 138 -12.44 -14.46 -8.76
CA ALA A 138 -12.46 -14.16 -7.33
C ALA A 138 -13.84 -14.39 -6.68
N GLY A 139 -14.93 -14.29 -7.46
CA GLY A 139 -16.29 -14.34 -6.95
C GLY A 139 -16.69 -15.69 -6.37
N GLN A 140 -16.42 -16.80 -7.07
CA GLN A 140 -16.93 -18.15 -6.70
C GLN A 140 -16.08 -19.33 -7.21
N PRO A 141 -14.82 -19.52 -6.75
CA PRO A 141 -13.88 -20.52 -7.32
C PRO A 141 -14.43 -21.95 -7.40
N ALA A 142 -15.21 -22.39 -6.41
CA ALA A 142 -15.75 -23.74 -6.34
C ALA A 142 -16.91 -24.02 -7.32
N ARG A 143 -17.55 -22.98 -7.89
CA ARG A 143 -18.62 -23.14 -8.88
C ARG A 143 -18.12 -23.23 -10.32
N HIS A 144 -16.90 -22.76 -10.61
CA HIS A 144 -16.30 -22.84 -11.95
C HIS A 144 -16.12 -24.29 -12.43
N ALA A 145 -15.80 -25.22 -11.53
CA ALA A 145 -15.59 -26.63 -11.89
C ALA A 145 -16.87 -27.39 -12.32
N LYS A 146 -18.06 -26.80 -12.11
CA LYS A 146 -19.37 -27.43 -12.44
C LYS A 146 -20.25 -26.56 -13.33
N SER A 147 -19.71 -25.51 -13.93
CA SER A 147 -20.52 -24.51 -14.64
C SER A 147 -20.73 -24.81 -16.13
N SER A 148 -21.94 -24.59 -16.63
CA SER A 148 -22.25 -24.62 -18.06
C SER A 148 -21.69 -23.38 -18.79
N PRO A 149 -21.61 -23.40 -20.14
CA PRO A 149 -21.28 -22.20 -20.92
C PRO A 149 -22.22 -21.01 -20.67
N GLN A 150 -23.52 -21.24 -20.49
CA GLN A 150 -24.49 -20.19 -20.16
C GLN A 150 -24.20 -19.57 -18.79
N ASP A 151 -23.81 -20.38 -17.80
CA ASP A 151 -23.42 -19.90 -16.48
C ASP A 151 -22.18 -19.00 -16.57
N ALA A 152 -21.22 -19.32 -17.44
CA ALA A 152 -20.02 -18.51 -17.63
C ALA A 152 -20.35 -17.10 -18.17
N VAL A 153 -21.23 -17.01 -19.17
CA VAL A 153 -21.71 -15.73 -19.71
C VAL A 153 -22.42 -14.90 -18.63
N ALA A 154 -23.31 -15.53 -17.85
CA ALA A 154 -24.03 -14.85 -16.78
C ALA A 154 -23.09 -14.32 -15.69
N ARG A 155 -22.05 -15.08 -15.32
CA ARG A 155 -21.06 -14.65 -14.34
C ARG A 155 -20.19 -13.49 -14.83
N ILE A 156 -19.74 -13.52 -16.07
CA ILE A 156 -18.99 -12.39 -16.66
C ILE A 156 -19.85 -11.13 -16.70
N LYS A 157 -21.14 -11.24 -17.03
CA LYS A 157 -22.08 -10.11 -16.96
C LYS A 157 -22.20 -9.56 -15.53
N LEU A 158 -22.28 -10.43 -14.52
CA LEU A 158 -22.28 -10.03 -13.11
C LEU A 158 -20.96 -9.36 -12.71
N ALA A 159 -19.82 -9.89 -13.13
CA ALA A 159 -18.50 -9.30 -12.89
C ALA A 159 -18.42 -7.88 -13.45
N ARG A 160 -18.82 -7.66 -14.71
CA ARG A 160 -18.88 -6.33 -15.33
C ARG A 160 -19.78 -5.37 -14.54
N ARG A 161 -20.94 -5.83 -14.08
CA ARG A 161 -21.83 -5.00 -13.24
C ARG A 161 -21.14 -4.60 -11.94
N ASN A 162 -20.48 -5.52 -11.26
CA ASN A 162 -19.77 -5.20 -10.01
C ASN A 162 -18.59 -4.24 -10.26
N MET A 163 -17.87 -4.39 -11.37
CA MET A 163 -16.78 -3.47 -11.76
C MET A 163 -17.27 -2.03 -11.94
N THR A 164 -18.47 -1.79 -12.50
CA THR A 164 -18.99 -0.42 -12.67
C THR A 164 -19.16 0.36 -11.36
N GLN A 165 -19.38 -0.34 -10.24
CA GLN A 165 -19.43 0.30 -8.92
C GLN A 165 -18.05 0.83 -8.49
N PHE A 166 -16.96 0.15 -8.89
CA PHE A 166 -15.59 0.56 -8.59
C PHE A 166 -15.10 1.66 -9.53
N SER A 167 -15.39 1.58 -10.83
CA SER A 167 -15.05 2.66 -11.76
C SER A 167 -15.85 3.94 -11.47
N GLY A 168 -17.04 3.84 -10.86
CA GLY A 168 -17.80 4.99 -10.36
C GLY A 168 -17.13 5.78 -9.24
N MET A 169 -16.08 5.25 -8.61
CA MET A 169 -15.34 5.94 -7.53
C MET A 169 -14.28 6.92 -8.05
N LEU A 170 -13.96 6.88 -9.36
CA LEU A 170 -12.92 7.72 -9.98
C LEU A 170 -13.05 9.21 -9.65
N PRO A 171 -14.22 9.87 -9.78
CA PRO A 171 -14.34 11.29 -9.47
C PRO A 171 -14.02 11.62 -8.01
N GLY A 172 -14.43 10.74 -7.07
CA GLY A 172 -14.13 10.91 -5.65
C GLY A 172 -12.63 10.79 -5.32
N LEU A 173 -11.86 10.10 -6.17
CA LEU A 173 -10.40 10.02 -6.07
C LEU A 173 -9.69 11.20 -6.73
N GLY A 174 -10.42 12.06 -7.45
CA GLY A 174 -9.84 13.13 -8.25
C GLY A 174 -9.42 12.71 -9.65
N VAL A 175 -9.88 11.56 -10.15
CA VAL A 175 -9.66 11.12 -11.53
C VAL A 175 -10.80 11.65 -12.40
N SER A 176 -10.46 12.55 -13.33
CA SER A 176 -11.38 13.26 -14.21
C SER A 176 -10.68 13.59 -15.54
N PRO A 177 -11.40 13.88 -16.64
CA PRO A 177 -10.78 14.32 -17.89
C PRO A 177 -9.77 15.46 -17.71
N GLU A 178 -10.03 16.38 -16.78
CA GLU A 178 -9.19 17.53 -16.50
C GLU A 178 -7.87 17.17 -15.80
N THR A 179 -7.88 16.13 -14.95
CA THR A 179 -6.73 15.72 -14.13
C THR A 179 -5.94 14.56 -14.74
N ILE A 180 -6.53 13.79 -15.65
CA ILE A 180 -5.89 12.64 -16.31
C ILE A 180 -4.53 12.99 -16.93
N PRO A 181 -4.36 14.08 -17.71
CA PRO A 181 -3.05 14.40 -18.28
C PRO A 181 -1.98 14.65 -17.20
N GLY A 182 -2.35 15.25 -16.07
CA GLY A 182 -1.45 15.44 -14.92
C GLY A 182 -1.12 14.12 -14.22
N ILE A 183 -2.09 13.21 -14.07
CA ILE A 183 -1.89 11.86 -13.51
C ILE A 183 -0.90 11.06 -14.37
N GLU A 184 -1.09 11.05 -15.69
CA GLU A 184 -0.21 10.33 -16.63
C GLU A 184 1.21 10.91 -16.64
N ALA A 185 1.33 12.24 -16.68
CA ALA A 185 2.62 12.92 -16.67
C ALA A 185 3.42 12.65 -15.38
N THR A 186 2.76 12.75 -14.23
CA THR A 186 3.41 12.53 -12.91
C THR A 186 3.73 11.06 -12.68
N TYR A 187 2.89 10.13 -13.16
CA TYR A 187 3.20 8.71 -13.11
C TYR A 187 4.40 8.35 -13.99
N LYS A 188 4.46 8.86 -15.23
CA LYS A 188 5.63 8.69 -16.11
C LYS A 188 6.90 9.25 -15.46
N PHE A 189 6.85 10.46 -14.92
CA PHE A 189 7.98 11.05 -14.18
C PHE A 189 8.41 10.17 -12.99
N PHE A 190 7.45 9.64 -12.23
CA PHE A 190 7.74 8.71 -11.14
C PHE A 190 8.46 7.44 -11.63
N LEU A 191 8.02 6.85 -12.75
CA LEU A 191 8.66 5.66 -13.34
C LEU A 191 10.09 5.95 -13.83
N GLU A 192 10.32 7.12 -14.43
CA GLU A 192 11.66 7.56 -14.86
C GLU A 192 12.60 7.77 -13.67
N ALA A 193 12.12 8.40 -12.60
CA ALA A 193 12.87 8.61 -11.37
C ALA A 193 13.17 7.28 -10.65
N MET A 194 12.19 6.37 -10.57
CA MET A 194 12.39 5.02 -10.04
C MET A 194 13.40 4.24 -10.88
N THR A 195 13.33 4.31 -12.21
CA THR A 195 14.30 3.64 -13.09
C THR A 195 15.72 4.12 -12.81
N THR A 196 15.91 5.43 -12.66
CA THR A 196 17.21 6.02 -12.31
C THR A 196 17.70 5.54 -10.94
N HIS A 197 16.80 5.46 -9.96
CA HIS A 197 17.13 4.96 -8.62
C HIS A 197 17.52 3.47 -8.63
N LEU A 198 16.77 2.65 -9.36
CA LEU A 198 16.94 1.20 -9.41
C LEU A 198 18.19 0.75 -10.18
N GLN A 199 18.83 1.64 -10.94
CA GLN A 199 20.16 1.41 -11.50
C GLN A 199 21.27 1.40 -10.45
N GLN A 200 21.02 1.96 -9.26
CA GLN A 200 22.02 2.13 -8.20
C GLN A 200 21.67 1.34 -6.93
N HIS A 201 20.38 1.15 -6.66
CA HIS A 201 19.90 0.51 -5.44
C HIS A 201 18.83 -0.53 -5.76
N ARG A 202 18.78 -1.61 -4.96
CA ARG A 202 17.79 -2.67 -5.17
C ARG A 202 16.42 -2.31 -4.59
N TYR A 203 16.40 -1.52 -3.53
CA TYR A 203 15.21 -1.03 -2.86
C TYR A 203 15.42 0.44 -2.53
N LEU A 204 14.36 1.09 -2.06
CA LEU A 204 14.37 2.54 -1.80
C LEU A 204 15.57 3.00 -0.96
N LEU A 205 15.98 2.19 0.02
CA LEU A 205 16.99 2.57 1.01
C LEU A 205 18.21 1.64 1.01
N GLY A 206 18.50 0.98 -0.11
CA GLY A 206 19.67 0.11 -0.26
C GLY A 206 19.32 -1.28 -0.79
N ASP A 207 19.75 -2.32 -0.08
CA ASP A 207 19.68 -3.72 -0.52
C ASP A 207 18.61 -4.54 0.22
N ALA A 208 17.83 -3.92 1.11
CA ALA A 208 16.65 -4.51 1.74
C ALA A 208 15.40 -3.62 1.61
N PRO A 209 14.19 -4.21 1.48
CA PRO A 209 12.95 -3.45 1.43
C PRO A 209 12.59 -2.85 2.79
N CYS A 210 12.07 -1.63 2.76
CA CYS A 210 11.45 -0.96 3.89
C CYS A 210 9.91 -0.91 3.75
N ALA A 211 9.20 -0.38 4.75
CA ALA A 211 7.75 -0.19 4.69
C ALA A 211 7.32 0.66 3.46
N GLY A 212 8.14 1.63 3.08
CA GLY A 212 7.97 2.42 1.86
C GLY A 212 7.90 1.55 0.59
N ASP A 213 8.75 0.53 0.46
CA ASP A 213 8.74 -0.38 -0.69
C ASP A 213 7.41 -1.13 -0.79
N PHE A 214 6.91 -1.64 0.35
CA PHE A 214 5.62 -2.30 0.41
C PHE A 214 4.46 -1.34 0.13
N GLY A 215 4.57 -0.07 0.51
CA GLY A 215 3.59 0.98 0.16
C GLY A 215 3.55 1.28 -1.33
N LEU A 216 4.69 1.39 -2.01
CA LEU A 216 4.73 1.59 -3.47
C LEU A 216 4.10 0.40 -4.22
N ILE A 217 4.36 -0.82 -3.76
CA ILE A 217 3.82 -2.04 -4.36
C ILE A 217 2.30 -2.14 -4.27
N THR A 218 1.63 -1.44 -3.35
CA THR A 218 0.17 -1.38 -3.24
C THR A 218 -0.49 -1.21 -4.61
N PHE A 219 -0.14 -0.15 -5.35
CA PHE A 219 -0.70 0.08 -6.70
C PHE A 219 0.23 -0.35 -7.82
N LEU A 220 1.55 -0.32 -7.63
CA LEU A 220 2.49 -0.75 -8.66
C LEU A 220 2.25 -2.20 -9.07
N TYR A 221 1.92 -3.10 -8.13
CA TYR A 221 1.66 -4.49 -8.46
C TYR A 221 0.28 -4.72 -9.08
N ALA A 222 -0.76 -4.62 -8.27
CA ALA A 222 -2.05 -5.20 -8.64
C ALA A 222 -2.70 -4.45 -9.80
N HIS A 223 -2.52 -3.13 -9.91
CA HIS A 223 -3.17 -2.28 -10.91
C HIS A 223 -2.23 -1.89 -12.05
N LEU A 224 -0.97 -1.59 -11.74
CA LEU A 224 -0.07 -0.98 -12.74
C LEU A 224 0.87 -1.97 -13.42
N TYR A 225 1.20 -3.10 -12.79
CA TYR A 225 2.05 -4.15 -13.38
C TYR A 225 1.22 -5.30 -13.96
N ARG A 226 0.15 -5.70 -13.26
CA ARG A 226 -0.69 -6.85 -13.66
C ARG A 226 -1.71 -6.50 -14.75
N ASP A 227 -2.32 -5.33 -14.69
CA ASP A 227 -3.35 -4.97 -15.68
C ASP A 227 -2.69 -4.78 -17.06
N PRO A 228 -3.31 -5.26 -18.16
CA PRO A 228 -2.67 -5.32 -19.47
C PRO A 228 -2.09 -4.00 -19.97
N VAL A 229 -2.84 -2.88 -19.87
CA VAL A 229 -2.43 -1.59 -20.44
C VAL A 229 -1.23 -0.99 -19.69
N PRO A 230 -1.34 -0.67 -18.38
CA PRO A 230 -0.20 -0.11 -17.66
C PRO A 230 0.94 -1.13 -17.50
N GLY A 231 0.62 -2.42 -17.42
CA GLY A 231 1.61 -3.49 -17.28
C GLY A 231 2.47 -3.64 -18.51
N LYS A 232 1.87 -3.57 -19.71
CA LYS A 232 2.62 -3.52 -20.98
C LYS A 232 3.55 -2.31 -21.01
N MET A 233 3.02 -1.12 -20.70
CA MET A 233 3.81 0.12 -20.66
C MET A 233 5.00 0.00 -19.69
N MET A 234 4.77 -0.47 -18.46
CA MET A 234 5.82 -0.65 -17.46
C MET A 234 6.90 -1.64 -17.93
N LYS A 235 6.50 -2.79 -18.49
CA LYS A 235 7.43 -3.83 -18.93
C LYS A 235 8.25 -3.44 -20.16
N GLU A 236 7.65 -2.71 -21.11
CA GLU A 236 8.33 -2.30 -22.34
C GLU A 236 9.19 -1.05 -22.16
N SER A 237 8.73 -0.07 -21.38
CA SER A 237 9.40 1.24 -21.25
C SER A 237 10.19 1.41 -19.96
N PHE A 238 9.86 0.68 -18.90
CA PHE A 238 10.45 0.81 -17.56
C PHE A 238 10.79 -0.56 -16.94
N PRO A 239 11.56 -1.44 -17.62
CA PRO A 239 11.78 -2.81 -17.19
C PRO A 239 12.40 -2.92 -15.78
N ALA A 240 13.27 -1.98 -15.40
CA ALA A 240 13.82 -1.94 -14.04
C ALA A 240 12.73 -1.81 -12.95
N VAL A 241 11.66 -1.06 -13.23
CA VAL A 241 10.51 -0.93 -12.31
C VAL A 241 9.68 -2.21 -12.31
N ALA A 242 9.50 -2.86 -13.46
CA ALA A 242 8.84 -4.16 -13.53
C ALA A 242 9.60 -5.21 -12.69
N GLU A 243 10.93 -5.30 -12.85
CA GLU A 243 11.80 -6.16 -12.04
C GLU A 243 11.72 -5.82 -10.55
N TYR A 244 11.67 -4.54 -10.19
CA TYR A 244 11.46 -4.11 -8.80
C TYR A 244 10.12 -4.62 -8.24
N VAL A 245 9.03 -4.53 -9.02
CA VAL A 245 7.74 -5.08 -8.61
C VAL A 245 7.83 -6.58 -8.37
N GLU A 246 8.44 -7.32 -9.29
CA GLU A 246 8.61 -8.77 -9.19
C GLU A 246 9.45 -9.15 -7.95
N ARG A 247 10.54 -8.43 -7.72
CA ARG A 247 11.44 -8.58 -6.57
C ARG A 247 10.74 -8.37 -5.24
N VAL A 248 10.07 -7.24 -5.06
CA VAL A 248 9.35 -6.94 -3.80
C VAL A 248 8.17 -7.91 -3.60
N ARG A 249 7.55 -8.40 -4.68
CA ARG A 249 6.53 -9.47 -4.62
C ARG A 249 7.11 -10.85 -4.32
N GLY A 250 8.44 -10.99 -4.33
CA GLY A 250 9.15 -12.23 -4.07
C GLY A 250 9.01 -13.24 -5.21
N PHE A 251 8.78 -12.81 -6.44
CA PHE A 251 8.81 -13.69 -7.60
C PHE A 251 10.24 -14.15 -7.85
N ALA A 252 10.45 -15.47 -7.85
CA ALA A 252 11.76 -16.05 -8.05
C ALA A 252 12.13 -15.99 -9.54
N HIS A 253 13.10 -15.15 -9.88
CA HIS A 253 13.70 -15.11 -11.21
C HIS A 253 15.20 -15.37 -11.08
N PRO A 254 15.78 -16.28 -11.90
CA PRO A 254 17.21 -16.31 -12.09
C PRO A 254 17.64 -14.93 -12.61
N GLY A 255 18.54 -14.26 -11.92
CA GLY A 255 18.90 -12.88 -12.24
C GLY A 255 20.13 -12.41 -11.48
N PRO A 256 20.59 -11.16 -11.69
CA PRO A 256 21.78 -10.61 -11.04
C PRO A 256 21.63 -10.46 -9.51
N GLU A 257 20.47 -10.85 -8.98
CA GLU A 257 20.10 -10.75 -7.58
C GLU A 257 20.82 -11.75 -6.67
N GLN A 258 21.23 -12.89 -7.21
CA GLN A 258 21.95 -13.95 -6.52
C GLN A 258 23.17 -14.38 -7.34
N SER A 259 24.31 -14.49 -6.68
CA SER A 259 25.49 -15.15 -7.22
C SER A 259 25.36 -16.63 -6.94
N HIS A 260 25.37 -17.43 -8.00
CA HIS A 260 25.28 -18.89 -7.89
C HIS A 260 26.67 -19.49 -8.13
N THR A 261 27.12 -20.34 -7.21
CA THR A 261 28.34 -21.13 -7.39
C THR A 261 28.00 -22.62 -7.37
N PHE A 262 28.70 -23.40 -8.17
CA PHE A 262 28.60 -24.86 -8.16
C PHE A 262 29.88 -25.43 -7.58
N ASP A 263 29.77 -26.21 -6.51
CA ASP A 263 30.90 -26.94 -5.94
C ASP A 263 30.99 -28.32 -6.59
N ASP A 264 32.03 -28.53 -7.40
CA ASP A 264 32.30 -29.78 -8.11
C ASP A 264 32.50 -30.99 -7.16
N THR A 265 32.99 -30.75 -5.95
CA THR A 265 33.28 -31.80 -4.96
C THR A 265 31.99 -32.29 -4.31
N SER A 266 31.16 -31.36 -3.82
CA SER A 266 29.89 -31.70 -3.19
C SER A 266 28.73 -31.89 -4.18
N ARG A 267 28.94 -31.54 -5.46
CA ARG A 267 27.93 -31.56 -6.53
C ARG A 267 26.69 -30.72 -6.18
N LYS A 268 26.88 -29.59 -5.51
CA LYS A 268 25.79 -28.71 -5.04
C LYS A 268 25.94 -27.29 -5.54
N PHE A 269 24.79 -26.66 -5.80
CA PHE A 269 24.71 -25.22 -5.95
C PHE A 269 24.67 -24.54 -4.58
N SER A 270 25.38 -23.43 -4.44
CA SER A 270 25.15 -22.44 -3.39
C SER A 270 24.75 -21.12 -4.04
N SER A 271 23.96 -20.32 -3.32
CA SER A 271 23.44 -19.05 -3.82
C SER A 271 23.59 -18.01 -2.73
N GLU A 272 24.31 -16.93 -3.03
CA GLU A 272 24.51 -15.81 -2.12
C GLU A 272 23.89 -14.54 -2.72
N PRO A 273 23.20 -13.69 -1.92
CA PRO A 273 22.71 -12.42 -2.42
C PRO A 273 23.84 -11.53 -2.95
N VAL A 274 23.63 -10.85 -4.08
CA VAL A 274 24.56 -9.83 -4.59
C VAL A 274 24.23 -8.48 -3.93
N GLY A 275 25.11 -7.96 -3.06
CA GLY A 275 24.94 -6.68 -2.37
C GLY A 275 25.28 -6.73 -0.88
N ALA A 276 25.23 -5.57 -0.20
CA ALA A 276 25.38 -5.52 1.25
C ALA A 276 24.08 -5.97 1.93
N ALA A 277 24.14 -6.41 3.19
CA ALA A 277 22.92 -6.73 3.93
C ALA A 277 22.27 -5.44 4.47
N GLY A 278 21.02 -5.16 4.09
CA GLY A 278 20.16 -4.19 4.78
C GLY A 278 20.06 -2.81 4.13
N PHE A 279 19.76 -1.82 4.98
CA PHE A 279 19.67 -0.41 4.58
C PHE A 279 21.05 0.24 4.50
N LEU A 280 21.16 1.37 3.80
CA LEU A 280 22.41 2.14 3.72
C LEU A 280 22.88 2.61 5.11
N SER A 281 24.20 2.68 5.30
CA SER A 281 24.80 3.14 6.54
C SER A 281 24.58 4.64 6.79
N ASP A 282 24.88 5.08 8.03
CA ASP A 282 24.97 6.49 8.40
C ASP A 282 23.69 7.30 8.14
N ASP A 283 22.54 6.62 8.19
CA ASP A 283 21.22 7.20 7.91
C ASP A 283 21.16 7.88 6.53
N GLN A 284 21.96 7.39 5.57
CA GLN A 284 22.09 7.99 4.25
C GLN A 284 20.79 7.82 3.45
N ILE A 285 20.35 8.89 2.81
CA ILE A 285 19.26 8.88 1.83
C ILE A 285 19.86 8.94 0.42
N PRO A 286 19.52 8.00 -0.48
CA PRO A 286 19.92 8.08 -1.88
C PRO A 286 19.48 9.40 -2.53
N ARG A 287 20.42 10.13 -3.12
CA ARG A 287 20.09 11.37 -3.87
C ARG A 287 19.13 11.12 -5.03
N THR A 288 19.13 9.90 -5.57
CA THR A 288 18.22 9.44 -6.62
C THR A 288 16.75 9.39 -6.18
N LEU A 289 16.44 9.40 -4.88
CA LEU A 289 15.06 9.52 -4.38
C LEU A 289 14.54 10.96 -4.32
N MET A 290 15.41 11.97 -4.39
CA MET A 290 15.01 13.38 -4.25
C MET A 290 13.94 13.82 -5.25
N PRO A 291 13.95 13.41 -6.54
CA PRO A 291 12.87 13.73 -7.47
C PRO A 291 11.49 13.22 -7.00
N ILE A 292 11.43 12.01 -6.45
CA ILE A 292 10.17 11.40 -5.96
C ILE A 292 9.70 12.10 -4.68
N LEU A 293 10.62 12.42 -3.76
CA LEU A 293 10.29 13.16 -2.54
C LEU A 293 9.78 14.58 -2.83
N ARG A 294 10.34 15.23 -3.86
CA ARG A 294 9.86 16.53 -4.33
C ARG A 294 8.49 16.44 -4.99
N LEU A 295 8.24 15.40 -5.79
CA LEU A 295 6.91 15.11 -6.35
C LEU A 295 5.88 14.90 -5.24
N PHE A 296 6.21 14.16 -4.17
CA PHE A 296 5.34 14.05 -3.00
C PHE A 296 5.02 15.43 -2.41
N CYS A 297 6.02 16.30 -2.25
CA CYS A 297 5.84 17.63 -1.66
C CYS A 297 5.04 18.59 -2.54
N SER A 298 5.15 18.49 -3.87
CA SER A 298 4.40 19.34 -4.80
C SER A 298 2.95 18.90 -4.93
N ASP A 299 2.69 17.59 -4.99
CA ASP A 299 1.41 17.07 -5.42
C ASP A 299 0.59 16.51 -4.25
N HIS A 300 1.21 15.69 -3.39
CA HIS A 300 0.50 14.95 -2.34
C HIS A 300 0.45 15.71 -1.00
N LEU A 301 1.55 16.34 -0.57
CA LEU A 301 1.60 17.04 0.71
C LEU A 301 0.50 18.11 0.87
N PRO A 302 0.17 18.93 -0.14
CA PRO A 302 -0.91 19.91 -0.02
C PRO A 302 -2.26 19.28 0.32
N ILE A 303 -2.61 18.12 -0.24
CA ILE A 303 -3.88 17.45 0.08
C ILE A 303 -3.88 16.89 1.51
N LEU A 304 -2.73 16.43 2.01
CA LEU A 304 -2.62 15.94 3.39
C LEU A 304 -2.82 17.08 4.40
N LEU A 305 -2.23 18.25 4.12
CA LEU A 305 -2.43 19.47 4.91
C LEU A 305 -3.91 19.91 4.87
N ASN A 306 -4.52 19.97 3.68
CA ASN A 306 -5.95 20.28 3.52
C ASN A 306 -6.85 19.28 4.27
N THR A 307 -6.44 18.01 4.36
CA THR A 307 -7.17 16.98 5.09
C THR A 307 -7.10 17.19 6.60
N VAL A 308 -5.94 17.60 7.13
CA VAL A 308 -5.81 18.01 8.54
C VAL A 308 -6.71 19.21 8.84
N ASP A 309 -6.77 20.20 7.95
CA ASP A 309 -7.65 21.36 8.12
C ASP A 309 -9.14 20.99 8.04
N ALA A 310 -9.51 20.07 7.14
CA ALA A 310 -10.86 19.53 7.08
C ALA A 310 -11.23 18.77 8.37
N LEU A 311 -10.30 17.98 8.93
CA LEU A 311 -10.50 17.29 10.20
C LEU A 311 -10.67 18.29 11.35
N LYS A 312 -9.83 19.33 11.43
CA LYS A 312 -9.96 20.39 12.45
C LYS A 312 -11.31 21.10 12.36
N ARG A 313 -11.79 21.42 11.15
CA ARG A 313 -13.12 22.00 10.94
C ARG A 313 -14.22 21.06 11.42
N TYR A 314 -14.17 19.79 11.04
CA TYR A 314 -15.13 18.78 11.51
C TYR A 314 -15.19 18.71 13.04
N ILE A 315 -14.03 18.73 13.70
CA ILE A 315 -13.93 18.70 15.17
C ILE A 315 -14.59 19.93 15.81
N ALA A 316 -14.40 21.11 15.21
CA ALA A 316 -14.98 22.36 15.71
C ALA A 316 -16.50 22.43 15.50
N GLU A 317 -17.00 21.90 14.38
CA GLU A 317 -18.42 21.93 14.00
C GLU A 317 -19.27 20.86 14.69
N HIS A 318 -18.64 19.80 15.22
CA HIS A 318 -19.34 18.66 15.82
C HIS A 318 -18.81 18.25 17.21
N PRO A 319 -18.72 19.18 18.19
CA PRO A 319 -18.16 18.88 19.51
C PRO A 319 -18.93 17.78 20.26
N ASP A 320 -20.20 17.56 19.94
CA ASP A 320 -21.09 16.56 20.51
C ASP A 320 -20.84 15.13 19.99
N LYS A 321 -20.10 14.96 18.89
CA LYS A 321 -19.89 13.66 18.22
C LYS A 321 -18.51 13.06 18.44
N LEU A 322 -17.63 13.74 19.20
CA LEU A 322 -16.20 13.43 19.23
C LEU A 322 -15.81 12.22 20.10
N SER A 323 -16.70 11.77 20.98
CA SER A 323 -16.51 10.54 21.77
C SER A 323 -16.80 9.27 20.99
N ALA A 324 -17.34 9.40 19.78
CA ALA A 324 -17.67 8.30 18.90
C ALA A 324 -16.64 8.16 17.78
N GLU A 325 -16.89 7.17 16.94
CA GLU A 325 -16.19 6.94 15.69
C GLU A 325 -16.22 8.16 14.76
N LEU A 326 -15.06 8.59 14.23
CA LEU A 326 -15.02 9.66 13.24
C LEU A 326 -15.54 9.21 11.87
N PRO A 327 -16.17 10.11 11.10
CA PRO A 327 -16.55 9.80 9.73
C PRO A 327 -15.32 9.56 8.87
N ARG A 328 -15.50 8.73 7.84
CA ARG A 328 -14.42 8.46 6.88
C ARG A 328 -14.19 9.62 5.94
N GLY A 329 -15.26 10.17 5.37
CA GLY A 329 -15.19 11.33 4.50
C GLY A 329 -15.25 12.61 5.32
N LEU A 330 -14.36 13.55 5.03
CA LEU A 330 -14.32 14.90 5.60
C LEU A 330 -14.71 15.97 4.57
N GLY A 331 -15.43 15.55 3.53
CA GLY A 331 -15.79 16.37 2.36
C GLY A 331 -14.78 16.22 1.22
N SER A 332 -14.59 17.29 0.46
CA SER A 332 -13.69 17.36 -0.68
C SER A 332 -12.74 18.54 -0.56
N ALA A 333 -11.57 18.44 -1.18
CA ALA A 333 -10.60 19.52 -1.28
C ALA A 333 -10.08 19.66 -2.71
N HIS A 334 -9.72 20.89 -3.08
CA HIS A 334 -9.01 21.17 -4.31
C HIS A 334 -7.57 20.67 -4.23
N PHE A 335 -7.05 20.20 -5.35
CA PHE A 335 -5.67 19.76 -5.47
C PHE A 335 -5.11 20.07 -6.86
N GLN A 336 -3.79 20.02 -6.98
CA GLN A 336 -3.09 20.08 -8.25
C GLN A 336 -2.26 18.81 -8.45
N ILE A 337 -2.15 18.36 -9.70
CA ILE A 337 -1.32 17.22 -10.10
C ILE A 337 -0.75 17.51 -11.49
N GLY A 338 0.58 17.49 -11.62
CA GLY A 338 1.24 17.71 -12.92
C GLY A 338 0.83 19.01 -13.64
N GLY A 339 0.48 20.07 -12.92
CA GLY A 339 0.00 21.34 -13.49
C GLY A 339 -1.51 21.42 -13.78
N HIS A 340 -2.26 20.35 -13.52
CA HIS A 340 -3.70 20.28 -13.67
C HIS A 340 -4.41 20.42 -12.32
N SER A 341 -5.58 21.07 -12.30
CA SER A 341 -6.36 21.28 -11.08
C SER A 341 -7.59 20.36 -11.04
N GLY A 342 -7.95 19.89 -9.86
CA GLY A 342 -9.14 19.07 -9.65
C GLY A 342 -9.69 19.17 -8.23
N SER A 343 -10.66 18.30 -7.92
CA SER A 343 -11.17 18.10 -6.56
C SER A 343 -11.21 16.61 -6.25
N ARG A 344 -10.92 16.25 -5.00
CA ARG A 344 -11.03 14.87 -4.51
C ARG A 344 -11.60 14.83 -3.11
N ALA A 345 -12.17 13.69 -2.75
CA ALA A 345 -12.54 13.42 -1.37
C ALA A 345 -11.30 13.44 -0.47
N VAL A 346 -11.46 13.97 0.73
CA VAL A 346 -10.46 13.92 1.80
C VAL A 346 -10.98 13.01 2.90
N GLN A 347 -10.10 12.15 3.42
CA GLN A 347 -10.50 11.10 4.36
C GLN A 347 -9.77 11.21 5.68
N SER A 348 -10.44 10.88 6.79
CA SER A 348 -9.81 10.84 8.12
C SER A 348 -8.63 9.85 8.17
N PHE A 349 -8.65 8.83 7.32
CA PHE A 349 -7.53 7.90 7.17
C PHE A 349 -6.25 8.55 6.63
N ASP A 350 -6.36 9.50 5.71
CA ASP A 350 -5.21 10.25 5.18
C ASP A 350 -4.56 11.09 6.29
N ALA A 351 -5.36 11.69 7.17
CA ALA A 351 -4.86 12.40 8.35
C ALA A 351 -4.11 11.45 9.32
N TRP A 352 -4.62 10.23 9.53
CA TRP A 352 -3.95 9.23 10.37
C TRP A 352 -2.62 8.77 9.75
N LYS A 353 -2.57 8.52 8.43
CA LYS A 353 -1.31 8.21 7.73
C LYS A 353 -0.33 9.38 7.80
N PHE A 354 -0.80 10.61 7.60
CA PHE A 354 0.05 11.80 7.65
C PHE A 354 0.61 12.05 9.05
N GLN A 355 -0.18 11.84 10.10
CA GLN A 355 0.29 11.92 11.49
C GLN A 355 1.53 11.05 11.73
N ARG A 356 1.58 9.83 11.16
CA ARG A 356 2.74 8.95 11.30
C ARG A 356 4.01 9.56 10.71
N ILE A 357 3.90 10.30 9.60
CA ILE A 357 5.03 11.02 9.00
C ILE A 357 5.46 12.16 9.93
N VAL A 358 4.50 12.95 10.43
CA VAL A 358 4.75 14.08 11.33
C VAL A 358 5.42 13.62 12.64
N ASP A 359 4.98 12.50 13.20
CA ASP A 359 5.54 11.93 14.43
C ASP A 359 7.02 11.56 14.23
N VAL A 360 7.39 10.95 13.09
CA VAL A 360 8.79 10.66 12.75
C VAL A 360 9.58 11.94 12.50
N ALA A 361 9.02 12.89 11.75
CA ALA A 361 9.69 14.15 11.41
C ALA A 361 10.05 14.98 12.66
N ARG A 362 9.27 14.85 13.74
CA ARG A 362 9.47 15.55 15.01
C ARG A 362 10.33 14.79 16.02
N ALA A 363 10.54 13.49 15.80
CA ALA A 363 11.29 12.65 16.74
C ALA A 363 12.78 13.01 16.82
N ASP A 364 13.36 13.54 15.73
CA ASP A 364 14.79 13.86 15.66
C ASP A 364 15.06 15.12 14.80
N PRO A 365 15.91 16.06 15.26
CA PRO A 365 16.22 17.29 14.51
C PRO A 365 16.81 17.06 13.11
N SER A 366 17.52 15.94 12.88
CA SER A 366 18.09 15.59 11.57
C SER A 366 17.01 15.46 10.49
N CYS A 367 15.78 15.07 10.86
CA CYS A 367 14.64 15.03 9.95
C CYS A 367 14.29 16.42 9.43
N ARG A 368 14.28 17.44 10.29
CA ARG A 368 14.00 18.83 9.88
C ARG A 368 15.06 19.38 8.93
N THR A 369 16.33 19.07 9.20
CA THR A 369 17.44 19.40 8.30
C THR A 369 17.21 18.76 6.93
N PHE A 370 16.92 17.45 6.91
CA PHE A 370 16.66 16.74 5.66
C PHE A 370 15.42 17.25 4.91
N LEU A 371 14.32 17.59 5.60
CA LEU A 371 13.15 18.21 4.97
C LEU A 371 13.52 19.51 4.24
N SER A 372 14.40 20.34 4.82
CA SER A 372 14.92 21.54 4.15
C SER A 372 15.67 21.22 2.85
N GLU A 373 16.37 20.08 2.78
CA GLU A 373 17.07 19.62 1.57
C GLU A 373 16.10 19.18 0.45
N ILE A 374 14.93 18.63 0.83
CA ILE A 374 13.87 18.31 -0.13
C ILE A 374 13.33 19.59 -0.75
N GLY A 375 12.99 20.57 0.09
CA GLY A 375 12.56 21.90 -0.31
C GLY A 375 11.71 22.59 0.77
N PRO A 376 11.42 23.89 0.61
CA PRO A 376 10.73 24.68 1.64
C PRO A 376 9.33 24.16 1.97
N HIS A 377 8.61 23.61 1.00
CA HIS A 377 7.28 23.03 1.24
C HIS A 377 7.32 21.80 2.17
N ALA A 378 8.42 21.04 2.17
CA ALA A 378 8.56 19.84 2.98
C ALA A 378 8.61 20.16 4.49
N LEU A 379 9.04 21.37 4.87
CA LEU A 379 9.07 21.82 6.27
C LEU A 379 7.67 21.86 6.90
N ALA A 380 6.61 22.04 6.10
CA ALA A 380 5.23 22.00 6.58
C ALA A 380 4.88 20.68 7.30
N ILE A 381 5.58 19.57 6.98
CA ILE A 381 5.44 18.28 7.68
C ILE A 381 5.85 18.42 9.15
N ALA A 382 6.95 19.11 9.45
CA ALA A 382 7.42 19.29 10.82
C ALA A 382 6.58 20.36 11.57
N ASP A 383 6.02 21.32 10.84
CA ASP A 383 5.38 22.51 11.41
C ASP A 383 3.85 22.33 11.62
N VAL A 384 3.20 21.35 10.97
CA VAL A 384 1.74 21.16 11.08
C VAL A 384 1.26 20.81 12.49
N ASP A 385 0.40 21.64 13.08
CA ASP A 385 -0.17 21.37 14.41
C ASP A 385 -1.21 20.24 14.34
N LEU A 386 -0.96 19.15 15.08
CA LEU A 386 -1.88 18.01 15.23
C LEU A 386 -2.46 17.89 16.65
N SER A 387 -2.09 18.79 17.58
CA SER A 387 -2.39 18.66 19.02
C SER A 387 -3.87 18.44 19.35
N LYS A 388 -4.77 19.00 18.54
CA LYS A 388 -6.23 18.90 18.73
C LYS A 388 -6.92 17.84 17.87
N CYS A 389 -6.19 17.18 16.97
CA CYS A 389 -6.75 16.27 15.98
C CYS A 389 -5.95 14.96 15.83
N ARG A 390 -5.24 14.54 16.88
CA ARG A 390 -4.53 13.25 16.88
C ARG A 390 -5.52 12.09 16.80
N LEU A 391 -5.22 11.14 15.93
CA LEU A 391 -6.05 9.99 15.64
C LEU A 391 -5.40 8.70 16.12
N VAL A 392 -6.24 7.78 16.62
CA VAL A 392 -5.85 6.43 17.00
C VAL A 392 -6.76 5.40 16.35
N LYS A 393 -6.21 4.20 16.14
CA LYS A 393 -6.91 3.03 15.60
C LYS A 393 -6.86 1.91 16.65
N PRO A 394 -7.72 1.98 17.69
CA PRO A 394 -7.60 1.11 18.85
C PRO A 394 -7.98 -0.34 18.48
N PRO A 395 -7.25 -1.35 18.98
CA PRO A 395 -7.50 -2.76 18.64
C PRO A 395 -8.86 -3.24 19.16
N GLY A 396 -9.47 -4.23 18.50
CA GLY A 396 -10.66 -4.91 19.03
C GLY A 396 -11.60 -5.49 17.96
N PRO A 397 -12.40 -6.51 18.31
CA PRO A 397 -13.37 -7.12 17.41
C PRO A 397 -14.51 -6.15 17.05
N ASN A 398 -15.13 -6.36 15.89
CA ASN A 398 -16.25 -5.57 15.36
C ASN A 398 -15.95 -4.09 15.10
N ARG A 399 -14.68 -3.72 14.99
CA ARG A 399 -14.29 -2.35 14.65
C ARG A 399 -14.06 -2.23 13.16
N LYS A 400 -15.06 -1.68 12.47
CA LYS A 400 -15.00 -0.59 11.48
C LYS A 400 -13.80 -0.43 10.51
N SER A 401 -12.57 -0.58 10.99
CA SER A 401 -11.34 0.17 10.64
C SER A 401 -11.21 1.57 11.28
N THR A 402 -12.06 1.94 12.24
CA THR A 402 -12.46 3.33 12.35
C THR A 402 -11.71 4.16 13.38
N LEU A 403 -11.43 5.41 12.99
CA LEU A 403 -10.51 6.28 13.68
C LEU A 403 -11.24 7.04 14.77
N TYR A 404 -10.58 7.16 15.91
CA TYR A 404 -11.06 7.91 17.06
C TYR A 404 -10.07 9.02 17.35
N LEU A 405 -10.57 10.11 17.92
CA LEU A 405 -9.70 11.13 18.50
C LEU A 405 -9.04 10.57 19.75
N GLU A 406 -7.72 10.67 19.79
CA GLU A 406 -6.88 10.11 20.86
C GLU A 406 -7.38 10.54 22.26
N LYS A 407 -7.71 11.82 22.44
CA LYS A 407 -8.18 12.37 23.72
C LYS A 407 -9.49 11.77 24.26
N TYR A 408 -10.26 11.06 23.43
CA TYR A 408 -11.53 10.44 23.84
C TYR A 408 -11.45 8.92 23.94
N VAL A 409 -10.28 8.32 23.64
CA VAL A 409 -10.04 6.90 23.89
C VAL A 409 -9.40 6.76 25.26
N SER A 410 -10.10 6.10 26.19
CA SER A 410 -9.58 5.82 27.53
C SER A 410 -8.29 5.02 27.46
N SER A 411 -7.31 5.34 28.32
CA SER A 411 -6.03 4.61 28.47
C SER A 411 -6.18 3.14 28.89
N SER A 412 -7.41 2.64 29.03
CA SER A 412 -7.78 1.29 29.46
C SER A 412 -8.55 0.48 28.40
N MET A 413 -8.65 0.99 27.16
CA MET A 413 -9.01 0.20 25.97
C MET A 413 -7.75 -0.30 25.26
#